data_AF-A0A819FRT6-F1
#
_entry.id   AF-A0A819FRT6-F1
#
_cell.length_a   1.000
_cell.length_b   1.000
_cell.length_c   1.000
_cell.angle_alpha   90.00
_cell.angle_beta   90.00
_cell.angle_gamma   90.00
#
_symmetry.space_group_name_H-M   'P 1'
#
loop_
_entity.id
_entity.type
_entity.pdbx_description
1 polymer ?
#
loop_
_entity_poly.entity_id
_entity_poly.type
_entity_poly.pdbx_seq_one_letter_code
_entity_poly.pdbx_strand_id
1 'polypeptide(L)'
;MQSTITSLNESDNDNKQIFQSSSCSTSQQGSTNSDTLCVVCSTRNRALAFVPCGHFSVCVPCGHGLVACPICGTNIKALFKVYS
;
A
#
# COMPACT_ATOMS: atom_id res chain seq x y z
N MET A 1 41.34 -19.51 40.80
CA MET A 1 41.80 -19.79 39.43
C MET A 1 40.77 -19.24 38.47
N GLN A 2 41.25 -18.39 37.57
CA GLN A 2 40.51 -17.50 36.66
C GLN A 2 39.52 -18.24 35.75
N SER A 3 38.55 -17.48 35.23
CA SER A 3 37.99 -17.46 33.85
C SER A 3 36.55 -16.90 33.96
N THR A 4 36.18 -15.64 33.77
CA THR A 4 36.57 -14.50 32.89
C THR A 4 35.91 -14.55 31.50
N ILE A 5 35.13 -13.49 31.22
CA ILE A 5 34.53 -12.95 29.95
C ILE A 5 33.38 -13.80 29.37
N THR A 6 32.23 -13.26 28.92
CA THR A 6 31.98 -12.11 28.02
C THR A 6 30.50 -11.69 28.19
N SER A 7 30.16 -10.50 28.68
CA SER A 7 30.00 -9.22 27.95
C SER A 7 29.07 -9.28 26.74
N LEU A 8 27.78 -9.04 26.94
CA LEU A 8 26.89 -8.34 26.01
C LEU A 8 25.95 -7.51 26.92
N ASN A 9 26.17 -6.20 27.14
CA ASN A 9 25.92 -5.09 26.22
C ASN A 9 24.43 -5.06 25.80
N GLU A 10 23.67 -3.98 25.80
CA GLU A 10 23.84 -2.56 26.07
C GLU A 10 22.45 -2.02 26.46
N SER A 11 22.45 -0.82 27.03
CA SER A 11 21.42 0.23 26.95
C SER A 11 20.50 0.06 25.72
N ASP A 12 19.20 0.35 25.78
CA ASP A 12 18.73 1.72 25.76
C ASP A 12 17.25 1.81 26.15
N ASN A 13 17.03 2.71 27.10
CA ASN A 13 15.76 3.12 27.67
C ASN A 13 14.87 3.79 26.60
N ASP A 14 13.60 3.40 26.60
CA ASP A 14 12.52 3.74 25.67
C ASP A 14 12.46 5.22 25.27
N ASN A 15 12.92 5.50 24.05
CA ASN A 15 12.78 6.79 23.40
C ASN A 15 11.39 6.95 22.74
N LYS A 16 10.51 7.62 23.49
CA LYS A 16 9.53 8.65 23.06
C LYS A 16 9.26 8.80 21.54
N GLN A 17 8.06 8.39 21.12
CA GLN A 17 7.34 9.02 20.00
C GLN A 17 5.87 9.16 20.41
N ILE A 18 5.52 10.13 21.26
CA ILE A 18 4.75 11.32 20.84
C ILE A 18 3.99 11.10 19.51
N PHE A 19 2.85 10.41 19.55
CA PHE A 19 1.82 10.60 18.53
C PHE A 19 1.15 11.94 18.81
N GLN A 20 1.69 12.97 18.16
CA GLN A 20 1.26 14.33 18.31
C GLN A 20 -0.17 14.50 17.77
N SER A 21 -1.00 14.94 18.70
CA SER A 21 -2.35 15.44 18.55
C SER A 21 -2.49 16.49 17.45
N SER A 22 -3.67 16.54 16.85
CA SER A 22 -4.37 17.77 16.45
C SER A 22 -3.56 18.80 15.64
N SER A 23 -3.79 18.83 14.33
CA SER A 23 -3.60 20.04 13.54
C SER A 23 -4.82 20.23 12.65
N CYS A 24 -5.76 21.01 13.19
CA CYS A 24 -6.75 21.71 12.39
C CYS A 24 -6.01 22.55 11.35
N SER A 25 -6.11 22.14 10.10
CA SER A 25 -5.79 22.97 8.94
C SER A 25 -6.93 22.77 7.97
N THR A 26 -8.03 23.49 8.22
CA THR A 26 -9.07 23.69 7.22
C THR A 26 -8.48 24.57 6.13
N SER A 27 -7.71 23.96 5.24
CA SER A 27 -7.46 24.46 3.90
C SER A 27 -8.30 23.62 2.98
N GLN A 28 -9.29 24.25 2.36
CA GLN A 28 -10.17 23.68 1.36
C GLN A 28 -9.31 23.17 0.19
N GLN A 29 -8.91 21.90 0.25
CA GLN A 29 -8.29 21.22 -0.88
C GLN A 29 -9.37 20.32 -1.46
N GLY A 30 -9.91 20.74 -2.62
CA GLY A 30 -10.94 20.02 -3.33
C GLY A 30 -10.58 18.55 -3.36
N SER A 31 -11.51 17.71 -2.88
CA SER A 31 -11.34 16.29 -2.69
C SER A 31 -11.01 15.63 -4.03
N THR A 32 -9.75 15.64 -4.42
CA THR A 32 -9.26 14.87 -5.55
C THR A 32 -9.40 13.43 -5.10
N ASN A 33 -10.46 12.77 -5.55
CA ASN A 33 -10.80 11.37 -5.26
C ASN A 33 -9.80 10.41 -5.96
N SER A 34 -8.50 10.70 -5.85
CA SER A 34 -7.37 9.94 -6.36
C SER A 34 -7.36 8.53 -5.82
N ASP A 35 -7.96 8.35 -4.63
CA ASP A 35 -8.17 7.05 -4.02
C ASP A 35 -8.99 6.10 -4.86
N THR A 36 -9.66 6.49 -5.95
CA THR A 36 -10.43 5.58 -6.83
C THR A 36 -9.83 5.37 -8.22
N LEU A 37 -8.72 6.04 -8.52
CA LEU A 37 -8.09 6.02 -9.85
C LEU A 37 -7.17 4.81 -10.03
N CYS A 38 -6.98 4.43 -11.28
CA CYS A 38 -6.09 3.35 -11.70
C CYS A 38 -4.65 3.68 -11.34
N VAL A 39 -3.97 2.78 -10.65
CA VAL A 39 -2.58 2.99 -10.20
C VAL A 39 -1.56 3.04 -11.34
N VAL A 40 -1.94 2.61 -12.55
CA VAL A 40 -1.07 2.58 -13.74
C VAL A 40 -1.16 3.86 -14.55
N CYS A 41 -2.37 4.34 -14.82
CA CYS A 41 -2.57 5.51 -15.69
C CYS A 41 -3.04 6.76 -14.95
N SER A 42 -3.51 6.63 -13.71
CA SER A 42 -4.08 7.71 -12.88
C SER A 42 -5.10 8.61 -13.60
N THR A 43 -5.71 8.11 -14.67
CA THR A 43 -6.61 8.87 -15.56
C THR A 43 -8.05 8.36 -15.44
N ARG A 44 -8.21 7.05 -15.29
CA ARG A 44 -9.51 6.37 -15.24
C ARG A 44 -9.69 5.69 -13.90
N ASN A 45 -10.94 5.55 -13.47
CA ASN A 45 -11.28 4.77 -12.30
C ASN A 45 -10.88 3.31 -12.47
N ARG A 46 -10.57 2.69 -11.34
CA ARG A 46 -10.37 1.26 -11.26
C ARG A 46 -11.67 0.55 -11.63
N ALA A 47 -11.55 -0.53 -12.39
CA ALA A 47 -12.68 -1.28 -12.92
C ALA A 47 -12.42 -2.79 -12.95
N LEU A 48 -11.17 -3.23 -12.71
CA LEU A 48 -10.78 -4.64 -12.74
C LEU A 48 -10.22 -5.11 -11.41
N ALA A 49 -10.68 -6.29 -10.98
CA ALA A 49 -10.12 -7.08 -9.89
C ALA A 49 -9.34 -8.28 -10.43
N PHE A 50 -8.18 -8.55 -9.86
CA PHE A 50 -7.29 -9.65 -10.27
C PHE A 50 -7.63 -10.94 -9.54
N VAL A 51 -7.63 -12.08 -10.22
CA VAL A 51 -7.86 -13.42 -9.62
C VAL A 51 -6.57 -14.22 -9.69
N PRO A 52 -6.14 -14.91 -8.61
CA PRO A 52 -6.88 -15.17 -7.36
C PRO A 52 -6.71 -14.15 -6.23
N CYS A 53 -5.87 -13.13 -6.39
CA CYS A 53 -5.49 -12.27 -5.27
C CYS A 53 -6.58 -11.26 -4.82
N GLY A 54 -7.59 -10.99 -5.64
CA GLY A 54 -8.71 -10.10 -5.34
C GLY A 54 -8.41 -8.60 -5.40
N HIS A 55 -7.17 -8.19 -5.64
CA HIS A 55 -6.81 -6.76 -5.61
C HIS A 55 -7.47 -5.98 -6.76
N PHE A 56 -8.07 -4.83 -6.41
CA PHE A 56 -8.75 -3.92 -7.33
C PHE A 56 -7.93 -2.64 -7.49
N SER A 57 -6.98 -2.63 -8.44
CA SER A 57 -6.01 -1.53 -8.59
C SER A 57 -6.00 -0.89 -9.99
N VAL A 58 -6.64 -1.47 -11.01
CA VAL A 58 -6.49 -1.01 -12.41
C VAL A 58 -7.79 -0.80 -13.18
N CYS A 59 -7.73 0.02 -14.23
CA CYS A 59 -8.81 0.20 -15.20
C CYS A 59 -8.75 -0.85 -16.33
N VAL A 60 -9.84 -0.99 -17.08
CA VAL A 60 -9.98 -1.99 -18.17
C VAL A 60 -8.82 -1.99 -19.18
N PRO A 61 -8.43 -0.86 -19.80
CA PRO A 61 -7.35 -0.88 -20.80
C PRO A 61 -5.98 -1.22 -20.18
N CYS A 62 -5.71 -0.80 -18.93
CA CYS A 62 -4.44 -1.10 -18.26
C CYS A 62 -4.36 -2.57 -17.83
N GLY A 63 -5.49 -3.24 -17.57
CA GLY A 63 -5.52 -4.65 -17.18
C GLY A 63 -5.11 -5.64 -18.26
N HIS A 64 -5.37 -5.34 -19.53
CA HIS A 64 -5.12 -6.28 -20.64
C HIS A 64 -3.63 -6.61 -20.86
N GLY A 65 -2.72 -5.72 -20.46
CA GLY A 65 -1.28 -5.92 -20.57
C GLY A 65 -0.60 -6.48 -19.32
N LEU A 66 -1.37 -6.74 -18.26
CA LEU A 66 -0.81 -7.19 -16.97
C LEU A 66 -0.84 -8.71 -16.86
N VAL A 67 0.32 -9.29 -16.57
CA VAL A 67 0.49 -10.74 -16.34
C VAL A 67 0.45 -11.06 -14.84
N ALA A 68 0.83 -10.09 -14.00
CA ALA A 68 0.85 -10.19 -12.55
C ALA A 68 0.18 -8.97 -11.90
N CYS A 69 -0.36 -9.17 -10.70
CA CYS A 69 -0.97 -8.11 -9.91
C CYS A 69 0.10 -7.08 -9.48
N PRO A 70 -0.09 -5.77 -9.75
CA PRO A 70 0.88 -4.75 -9.39
C PRO A 70 0.97 -4.46 -7.88
N ILE A 71 0.04 -5.01 -7.08
CA ILE A 71 0.02 -4.83 -5.62
C ILE A 71 0.78 -5.94 -4.90
N CYS A 72 0.54 -7.20 -5.29
CA CYS A 72 1.08 -8.36 -4.57
C CYS A 72 1.96 -9.28 -5.43
N GLY A 73 2.17 -8.95 -6.71
CA GLY A 73 2.99 -9.74 -7.63
C GLY A 73 2.39 -11.09 -8.05
N THR A 74 1.20 -11.46 -7.57
CA THR A 74 0.56 -12.74 -7.90
C THR A 74 0.18 -12.80 -9.38
N ASN A 75 0.48 -13.93 -10.05
CA ASN A 75 0.12 -14.13 -11.45
C ASN A 75 -1.39 -14.11 -11.65
N ILE A 76 -1.85 -13.35 -12.64
CA ILE A 76 -3.26 -13.15 -12.94
C ILE A 76 -3.76 -14.36 -13.74
N LYS A 77 -4.78 -15.04 -13.22
CA LYS A 77 -5.47 -16.14 -13.93
C LYS A 77 -6.73 -15.65 -14.64
N ALA A 78 -7.41 -14.68 -14.06
CA ALA A 78 -8.59 -14.05 -14.64
C ALA A 78 -8.72 -12.60 -14.15
N LEU A 79 -9.45 -11.81 -14.91
CA LEU A 79 -9.80 -10.42 -14.62
C LEU A 79 -11.32 -10.32 -14.49
N PHE A 80 -11.81 -9.81 -13.36
CA PHE A 80 -13.24 -9.52 -13.20
C PHE A 80 -13.48 -8.03 -13.31
N LYS A 81 -14.43 -7.64 -14.16
CA LYS A 81 -14.90 -6.26 -14.24
C LYS A 81 -15.95 -6.01 -13.16
N VAL A 82 -15.66 -5.08 -12.26
CA VAL A 82 -16.58 -4.67 -11.19
C VAL A 82 -17.49 -3.59 -11.75
N TYR A 83 -18.79 -3.80 -11.59
CA TYR A 83 -19.83 -2.82 -11.89
C TYR A 83 -20.35 -2.30 -10.54
N SER A 84 -20.24 -0.99 -10.33
CA SER A 84 -20.70 -0.26 -9.15
C SER A 84 -21.72 0.78 -9.55
#